data_AF-A0A7M5WQS3-F1
#
_entry.id   AF-A0A7M5WQS3-F1
#
_cell.length_a   1.000
_cell.length_b   1.000
_cell.length_c   1.000
_cell.angle_alpha   90.00
_cell.angle_beta   90.00
_cell.angle_gamma   90.00
#
_symmetry.space_group_name_H-M   'P 1'
#
loop_
_entity.id
_entity.type
_entity.pdbx_description
1 polymer ?
#
loop_
_entity_poly.entity_id
_entity_poly.type
_entity_poly.pdbx_seq_one_letter_code
_entity_poly.pdbx_strand_id
1 'polypeptide(L)'
;MALPRLMFLGLILVASSVISRNITKRSVANYTVARNSSLSINKVFKRMVSSQSETGLQPKSDSEHVLNKRWTSQRSVANWWHSFDVRGWNMCPSGTYMTGLWRNNRHTWRGDSIVLIEEAECYTPPSYLRATAGERSCYTLNIWLHWDRDDRWAICRNGHYMNGIYNTKGSHLHNIEEFHCCKPKSHHTSWGHCYNQSVRRSLDEKGWSRCTYGYYMAGMYKGHCNDLYCIESFKCCRM
;
A
#
# COMPACT_ATOMS: atom_id res chain seq x y z
N MET A 1 41.89 25.99 43.86
CA MET A 1 41.80 24.78 44.70
C MET A 1 40.44 24.75 45.37
N ALA A 2 39.88 23.54 45.55
CA ALA A 2 38.67 23.18 46.29
C ALA A 2 37.27 23.39 45.63
N LEU A 3 36.75 22.28 45.08
CA LEU A 3 35.37 21.75 45.29
C LEU A 3 35.26 21.17 46.73
N PRO A 4 34.11 20.67 47.27
CA PRO A 4 32.79 20.39 46.65
C PRO A 4 31.50 20.68 47.50
N ARG A 5 30.37 20.57 46.79
CA ARG A 5 28.99 20.09 47.11
C ARG A 5 28.57 19.77 48.56
N LEU A 6 27.32 20.16 48.89
CA LEU A 6 26.35 19.30 49.61
C LEU A 6 24.89 19.65 49.23
N MET A 7 24.11 18.59 49.00
CA MET A 7 22.67 18.55 48.72
C MET A 7 21.85 18.74 50.00
N PHE A 8 20.65 19.32 49.90
CA PHE A 8 19.45 18.93 50.66
C PHE A 8 18.20 19.45 49.92
N LEU A 9 17.36 18.55 49.39
CA LEU A 9 16.01 18.89 48.91
C LEU A 9 15.01 18.42 49.96
N GLY A 10 14.12 19.33 50.35
CA GLY A 10 13.23 19.19 51.49
C GLY A 10 11.94 18.41 51.22
N LEU A 11 11.43 17.86 52.33
CA LEU A 11 10.04 17.47 52.56
C LEU A 11 9.09 18.66 52.36
N ILE A 12 7.96 18.46 51.68
CA ILE A 12 6.68 19.10 52.04
C ILE A 12 5.55 18.08 51.94
N LEU A 13 4.96 17.80 53.11
CA LEU A 13 3.65 17.19 53.33
C LEU A 13 2.56 18.25 53.12
N VAL A 14 1.49 17.92 52.39
CA VAL A 14 0.16 18.46 52.69
C VAL A 14 -0.88 17.35 52.54
N ALA A 15 -1.55 17.03 53.64
CA ALA A 15 -2.75 16.22 53.72
C ALA A 15 -3.94 17.12 54.09
N SER A 16 -5.14 16.80 53.58
CA SER A 16 -6.50 16.96 54.16
C SER A 16 -7.53 17.05 53.00
N SER A 17 -8.21 15.97 52.60
CA SER A 17 -9.44 15.36 53.17
C SER A 17 -10.74 16.15 52.89
N VAL A 18 -11.70 15.57 52.14
CA VAL A 18 -13.16 15.47 52.46
C VAL A 18 -13.85 14.37 51.59
N ILE A 19 -14.10 13.21 52.23
CA ILE A 19 -15.36 12.43 52.38
C ILE A 19 -16.33 12.23 51.17
N SER A 20 -16.57 10.97 50.75
CA SER A 20 -17.87 10.27 50.98
C SER A 20 -17.97 8.84 50.39
N ARG A 21 -18.38 7.91 51.29
CA ARG A 21 -19.23 6.70 51.11
C ARG A 21 -18.62 5.38 50.61
N ASN A 22 -18.49 4.47 51.58
CA ASN A 22 -18.53 3.01 51.44
C ASN A 22 -19.91 2.50 50.95
N ILE A 23 -19.93 1.32 50.30
CA ILE A 23 -20.64 0.07 50.74
C ILE A 23 -20.96 -0.86 49.53
N THR A 24 -20.15 -1.93 49.45
CA THR A 24 -20.40 -3.38 49.16
C THR A 24 -21.19 -3.95 47.97
N LYS A 25 -20.50 -4.91 47.32
CA LYS A 25 -20.87 -6.31 46.91
C LYS A 25 -22.01 -6.54 45.91
N ARG A 26 -21.67 -7.15 44.76
CA ARG A 26 -22.34 -8.37 44.24
C ARG A 26 -21.55 -9.14 43.16
N SER A 27 -21.47 -10.45 43.40
CA SER A 27 -21.12 -11.64 42.59
C SER A 27 -20.15 -11.57 41.41
N VAL A 28 -19.06 -12.34 41.53
CA VAL A 28 -18.25 -12.88 40.44
C VAL A 28 -18.98 -14.09 39.83
N ALA A 29 -19.31 -14.03 38.54
CA ALA A 29 -19.69 -15.21 37.76
C ALA A 29 -18.50 -15.63 36.90
N ASN A 30 -17.96 -16.82 37.18
CA ASN A 30 -16.92 -17.47 36.41
C ASN A 30 -17.48 -17.87 35.04
N TYR A 31 -16.88 -17.38 33.96
CA TYR A 31 -17.03 -17.98 32.63
C TYR A 31 -15.71 -18.63 32.23
N THR A 32 -15.68 -19.95 32.33
CA THR A 32 -14.71 -20.83 31.66
C THR A 32 -14.79 -20.62 30.15
N VAL A 33 -13.70 -20.14 29.54
CA VAL A 33 -13.57 -20.08 28.08
C VAL A 33 -13.12 -21.46 27.59
N ALA A 34 -14.08 -22.23 27.06
CA ALA A 34 -13.78 -23.41 26.26
C ALA A 34 -13.37 -22.97 24.84
N ARG A 35 -12.21 -23.44 24.38
CA ARG A 35 -11.80 -23.38 22.97
C ARG A 35 -12.59 -24.42 22.17
N ASN A 36 -13.31 -24.01 21.13
CA ASN A 36 -13.07 -24.47 19.74
C ASN A 36 -14.10 -23.96 18.71
N SER A 37 -13.54 -23.61 17.55
CA SER A 37 -14.04 -23.70 16.16
C SER A 37 -15.31 -22.95 15.70
N SER A 38 -15.08 -22.02 14.76
CA SER A 38 -15.90 -21.66 13.60
C SER A 38 -17.42 -21.57 13.79
N LEU A 39 -17.92 -20.38 14.11
CA LEU A 39 -19.31 -20.02 13.83
C LEU A 39 -19.33 -18.75 12.97
N SER A 40 -19.71 -18.95 11.71
CA SER A 40 -19.87 -17.91 10.69
C SER A 40 -20.69 -16.74 11.22
N ILE A 41 -20.12 -15.53 11.10
CA ILE A 41 -20.73 -14.23 11.44
C ILE A 41 -22.15 -14.09 10.87
N ASN A 42 -22.47 -14.79 9.78
CA ASN A 42 -23.78 -14.80 9.14
C ASN A 42 -24.91 -15.36 10.04
N LYS A 43 -24.60 -16.20 11.03
CA LYS A 43 -25.61 -16.82 11.91
C LYS A 43 -26.09 -15.88 13.02
N VAL A 44 -25.22 -14.97 13.47
CA VAL A 44 -25.55 -13.93 14.47
C VAL A 44 -26.43 -12.86 13.83
N PHE A 45 -26.12 -12.46 12.59
CA PHE A 45 -26.89 -11.44 11.87
C PHE A 45 -28.34 -11.87 11.58
N LYS A 46 -28.56 -13.14 11.20
CA LYS A 46 -29.90 -13.68 10.98
C LYS A 46 -30.80 -13.68 12.23
N ARG A 47 -30.23 -13.79 13.44
CA ARG A 47 -31.01 -13.74 14.69
C ARG A 47 -31.42 -12.34 15.08
N MET A 48 -30.69 -11.30 14.67
CA MET A 48 -31.06 -9.91 14.96
C MET A 48 -32.17 -9.39 14.04
N VAL A 49 -32.26 -9.91 12.82
CA VAL A 49 -33.28 -9.50 11.82
C VAL A 49 -34.66 -10.12 12.10
N SER A 50 -34.78 -11.18 12.91
CA SER A 50 -36.08 -11.85 13.15
C SER A 50 -36.97 -11.20 14.21
N SER A 51 -36.64 -9.99 14.70
CA SER A 51 -37.41 -9.31 15.77
C SER A 51 -38.14 -8.04 15.34
N GLN A 52 -38.09 -7.67 14.06
CA GLN A 52 -38.83 -6.51 13.56
C GLN A 52 -39.52 -6.86 12.23
N SER A 53 -40.75 -7.34 12.32
CA SER A 53 -41.66 -7.45 11.18
C SER A 53 -43.06 -7.04 11.60
N GLU A 54 -43.35 -5.75 11.58
CA GLU A 54 -44.71 -5.21 11.56
C GLU A 54 -44.67 -3.75 11.11
N THR A 55 -44.39 -3.55 9.82
CA THR A 55 -44.88 -2.45 8.97
C THR A 55 -44.25 -2.65 7.60
N GLY A 56 -45.09 -2.87 6.60
CA GLY A 56 -44.64 -3.12 5.23
C GLY A 56 -43.96 -1.90 4.62
N LEU A 57 -42.63 -1.92 4.61
CA LEU A 57 -41.80 -1.18 3.65
C LEU A 57 -40.63 -2.10 3.28
N GLN A 58 -40.49 -2.44 1.99
CA GLN A 58 -39.37 -3.23 1.48
C GLN A 58 -38.04 -2.54 1.84
N PRO A 59 -37.05 -3.23 2.44
CA PRO A 59 -35.73 -2.66 2.62
C PRO A 59 -35.02 -2.63 1.26
N LYS A 60 -34.90 -1.43 0.69
CA LYS A 60 -34.02 -1.18 -0.45
C LYS A 60 -32.58 -1.48 -0.07
N SER A 61 -31.86 -1.99 -1.05
CA SER A 61 -30.47 -2.47 -1.07
C SER A 61 -29.41 -1.38 -0.82
N ASP A 62 -29.57 -0.58 0.23
CA ASP A 62 -28.79 0.65 0.42
C ASP A 62 -27.52 0.46 1.27
N SER A 63 -27.25 -0.73 1.79
CA SER A 63 -26.08 -1.00 2.67
C SER A 63 -24.79 -1.32 1.92
N GLU A 64 -24.83 -1.88 0.70
CA GLU A 64 -23.61 -2.09 -0.12
C GLU A 64 -23.16 -0.81 -0.85
N HIS A 65 -24.09 0.10 -1.15
CA HIS A 65 -23.77 1.34 -1.88
C HIS A 65 -23.06 2.41 -1.03
N VAL A 66 -23.20 2.39 0.30
CA VAL A 66 -22.62 3.42 1.19
C VAL A 66 -21.13 3.19 1.43
N LEU A 67 -20.64 1.94 1.42
CA LEU A 67 -19.21 1.64 1.53
C LEU A 67 -18.46 1.83 0.19
N ASN A 68 -19.18 1.77 -0.94
CA ASN A 68 -18.61 1.94 -2.29
C ASN A 68 -18.48 3.41 -2.74
N LYS A 69 -18.98 4.38 -1.95
CA LYS A 69 -18.86 5.81 -2.24
C LYS A 69 -17.50 6.43 -1.88
N ARG A 70 -16.60 5.68 -1.24
CA ARG A 70 -15.36 6.23 -0.66
C ARG A 70 -14.12 6.13 -1.56
N TRP A 71 -14.18 5.42 -2.68
CA TRP A 71 -13.06 5.28 -3.63
C TRP A 71 -13.58 5.10 -5.06
N THR A 72 -13.74 6.20 -5.81
CA THR A 72 -14.01 6.16 -7.26
C THR A 72 -12.72 6.41 -8.04
N SER A 73 -11.68 5.62 -7.76
CA SER A 73 -10.47 5.65 -8.57
C SER A 73 -10.75 4.99 -9.93
N GLN A 74 -10.51 5.72 -11.01
CA GLN A 74 -10.64 5.19 -12.36
C GLN A 74 -9.39 4.40 -12.72
N ARG A 75 -9.59 3.19 -13.25
CA ARG A 75 -8.55 2.29 -13.73
C ARG A 75 -8.22 2.58 -15.19
N SER A 76 -6.95 2.51 -15.53
CA SER A 76 -6.45 2.40 -16.90
C SER A 76 -5.33 1.36 -16.97
N VAL A 77 -5.06 0.85 -18.16
CA VAL A 77 -3.93 -0.05 -18.43
C VAL A 77 -3.04 0.64 -19.45
N ALA A 78 -1.78 0.85 -19.08
CA ALA A 78 -0.77 1.34 -20.02
C ALA A 78 -0.22 0.15 -20.80
N ASN A 79 -0.27 0.25 -22.14
CA ASN A 79 0.28 -0.76 -23.04
C ASN A 79 1.76 -0.45 -23.28
N TRP A 80 2.63 -1.37 -22.89
CA TRP A 80 4.08 -1.30 -23.04
C TRP A 80 4.67 -2.35 -23.99
N TRP A 81 3.82 -3.08 -24.72
CA TRP A 81 4.17 -4.19 -25.63
C TRP A 81 5.23 -3.88 -26.69
N HIS A 82 5.47 -2.59 -26.95
CA HIS A 82 6.50 -2.13 -27.87
C HIS A 82 7.45 -1.12 -27.24
N SER A 83 7.02 -0.40 -26.20
CA SER A 83 7.84 0.64 -25.58
C SER A 83 8.91 0.06 -24.66
N PHE A 84 8.71 -1.14 -24.10
CA PHE A 84 9.70 -1.80 -23.25
C PHE A 84 10.82 -2.49 -24.06
N ASP A 85 10.59 -2.75 -25.35
CA ASP A 85 11.56 -3.32 -26.29
C ASP A 85 12.59 -2.31 -26.82
N VAL A 86 12.29 -1.02 -26.69
CA VAL A 86 13.14 0.09 -27.12
C VAL A 86 13.59 0.90 -25.92
N ARG A 87 14.61 1.74 -26.10
CA ARG A 87 15.03 2.68 -25.06
C ARG A 87 13.95 3.74 -24.91
N GLY A 88 13.47 3.97 -23.69
CA GLY A 88 12.53 5.05 -23.45
C GLY A 88 11.76 4.96 -22.14
N TRP A 89 10.78 5.84 -22.04
CA TRP A 89 9.86 5.88 -20.92
C TRP A 89 8.64 5.01 -21.18
N ASN A 90 8.33 4.16 -20.20
CA ASN A 90 7.13 3.35 -20.13
C ASN A 90 6.23 3.96 -19.06
N MET A 91 5.21 4.72 -19.49
CA MET A 91 4.44 5.61 -18.61
C MET A 91 3.01 5.13 -18.44
N CYS A 92 2.47 5.31 -17.24
CA CYS A 92 1.04 5.40 -17.01
C CYS A 92 0.48 6.72 -17.58
N PRO A 93 -0.81 6.77 -17.96
CA PRO A 93 -1.45 8.01 -18.40
C PRO A 93 -1.28 9.17 -17.39
N SER A 94 -1.23 10.40 -17.90
CA SER A 94 -1.15 11.61 -17.07
C SER A 94 -2.27 11.62 -16.01
N GLY A 95 -1.93 11.95 -14.76
CA GLY A 95 -2.91 11.97 -13.66
C GLY A 95 -3.18 10.61 -13.01
N THR A 96 -2.49 9.55 -13.44
CA THR A 96 -2.62 8.20 -12.85
C THR A 96 -1.30 7.72 -12.25
N TYR A 97 -1.35 6.68 -11.42
CA TYR A 97 -0.21 6.12 -10.70
C TYR A 97 -0.24 4.60 -10.80
N MET A 98 0.94 3.99 -10.88
CA MET A 98 1.11 2.56 -11.01
C MET A 98 0.58 1.84 -9.76
N THR A 99 -0.08 0.71 -9.97
CA THR A 99 -0.63 -0.17 -8.94
C THR A 99 -0.26 -1.63 -9.17
N GLY A 100 0.23 -1.97 -10.36
CA GLY A 100 0.72 -3.30 -10.68
C GLY A 100 1.38 -3.35 -12.05
N LEU A 101 2.00 -4.50 -12.33
CA LEU A 101 2.64 -4.82 -13.60
C LEU A 101 2.05 -6.13 -14.13
N TRP A 102 1.87 -6.19 -15.44
CA TRP A 102 1.55 -7.43 -16.14
C TRP A 102 2.79 -7.97 -16.81
N ARG A 103 2.96 -9.28 -16.69
CA ARG A 103 4.08 -10.03 -17.23
C ARG A 103 3.59 -11.05 -18.26
N ASN A 104 4.32 -11.20 -19.36
CA ASN A 104 4.09 -12.24 -20.37
C ASN A 104 4.79 -13.56 -20.07
N ASN A 105 4.53 -14.59 -20.88
CA ASN A 105 5.23 -15.87 -20.81
C ASN A 105 6.73 -15.70 -21.06
N ARG A 106 7.57 -16.46 -20.32
CA ARG A 106 9.01 -16.53 -20.62
C ARG A 106 9.23 -16.98 -22.06
N HIS A 107 10.17 -16.33 -22.74
CA HIS A 107 10.58 -16.77 -24.07
C HIS A 107 11.53 -17.96 -23.95
N THR A 108 11.35 -18.96 -24.80
CA THR A 108 12.26 -20.12 -24.85
C THR A 108 13.68 -19.74 -25.29
N TRP A 109 13.85 -18.63 -26.02
CA TRP A 109 15.16 -18.18 -26.54
C TRP A 109 15.73 -16.91 -25.88
N ARG A 110 14.91 -16.05 -25.25
CA ARG A 110 15.39 -14.83 -24.55
C ARG A 110 15.41 -14.97 -23.03
N GLY A 111 15.05 -16.14 -22.50
CA GLY A 111 14.99 -16.38 -21.07
C GLY A 111 13.99 -15.45 -20.38
N ASP A 112 14.37 -14.95 -19.20
CA ASP A 112 13.52 -14.12 -18.37
C ASP A 112 13.85 -12.63 -18.42
N SER A 113 13.59 -12.05 -19.59
CA SER A 113 13.95 -10.69 -19.90
C SER A 113 12.95 -9.65 -19.37
N ILE A 114 13.43 -8.45 -19.05
CA ILE A 114 12.58 -7.32 -18.64
C ILE A 114 11.55 -6.90 -19.69
N VAL A 115 11.77 -7.24 -20.97
CA VAL A 115 10.81 -6.98 -22.06
C VAL A 115 9.49 -7.70 -21.86
N LEU A 116 9.45 -8.71 -20.98
CA LEU A 116 8.22 -9.40 -20.62
C LEU A 116 7.27 -8.55 -19.77
N ILE A 117 7.68 -7.35 -19.31
CA ILE A 117 6.79 -6.36 -18.69
C ILE A 117 6.02 -5.62 -19.79
N GLU A 118 4.84 -6.12 -20.13
CA GLU A 118 4.09 -5.60 -21.29
C GLU A 118 3.01 -4.58 -20.91
N GLU A 119 2.59 -4.52 -19.64
CA GLU A 119 1.56 -3.57 -19.21
C GLU A 119 1.76 -3.08 -17.77
N ALA A 120 1.27 -1.88 -17.49
CA ALA A 120 1.09 -1.38 -16.14
C ALA A 120 -0.38 -1.09 -15.83
N GLU A 121 -0.81 -1.47 -14.64
CA GLU A 121 -2.11 -1.08 -14.12
C GLU A 121 -2.00 0.26 -13.42
N CYS A 122 -2.80 1.21 -13.86
CA CYS A 122 -2.74 2.60 -13.42
C CYS A 122 -4.09 3.00 -12.84
N TYR A 123 -4.07 3.77 -11.75
CA TYR A 123 -5.28 4.33 -11.16
C TYR A 123 -5.15 5.83 -10.95
N THR A 124 -6.25 6.56 -11.14
CA THR A 124 -6.34 7.95 -10.67
C THR A 124 -6.17 8.01 -9.15
N PRO A 125 -5.76 9.15 -8.58
CA PRO A 125 -5.72 9.31 -7.14
C PRO A 125 -7.14 9.20 -6.53
N PRO A 126 -7.26 9.03 -5.20
CA PRO A 126 -8.55 9.12 -4.51
C PRO A 126 -9.34 10.36 -4.91
N SER A 127 -10.67 10.28 -4.85
CA SER A 127 -11.59 11.34 -5.29
C SER A 127 -11.30 12.71 -4.67
N TYR A 128 -10.90 12.76 -3.40
CA TYR A 128 -10.56 14.01 -2.71
C TYR A 128 -9.29 14.71 -3.25
N LEU A 129 -8.48 14.03 -4.06
CA LEU A 129 -7.30 14.58 -4.74
C LEU A 129 -7.50 14.73 -6.26
N ARG A 130 -8.64 14.30 -6.82
CA ARG A 130 -8.87 14.29 -8.27
C ARG A 130 -8.98 15.69 -8.87
N ALA A 131 -9.51 16.66 -8.13
CA ALA A 131 -9.63 18.05 -8.59
C ALA A 131 -8.28 18.67 -8.97
N THR A 132 -7.19 18.17 -8.38
CA THR A 132 -5.81 18.60 -8.65
C THR A 132 -4.99 17.54 -9.38
N ALA A 133 -5.61 16.52 -9.98
CA ALA A 133 -4.86 15.43 -10.62
C ALA A 133 -4.00 15.89 -11.82
N GLY A 134 -4.37 17.00 -12.46
CA GLY A 134 -3.56 17.67 -13.48
C GLY A 134 -2.36 18.42 -12.89
N GLU A 135 -2.44 18.81 -11.62
CA GLU A 135 -1.40 19.51 -10.89
C GLU A 135 -0.56 18.52 -10.09
N ARG A 136 0.52 18.04 -10.72
CA ARG A 136 1.41 17.03 -10.15
C ARG A 136 2.77 17.61 -9.83
N SER A 137 3.39 17.12 -8.77
CA SER A 137 4.82 17.28 -8.52
C SER A 137 5.48 15.95 -8.86
N CYS A 138 6.40 15.98 -9.82
CA CYS A 138 7.07 14.79 -10.31
C CYS A 138 8.59 15.01 -10.32
N TYR A 139 9.33 13.92 -10.18
CA TYR A 139 10.77 13.90 -10.34
C TYR A 139 11.22 12.51 -10.81
N THR A 140 12.43 12.45 -11.35
CA THR A 140 13.06 11.20 -11.77
C THR A 140 13.94 10.67 -10.63
N LEU A 141 13.68 9.44 -10.21
CA LEU A 141 14.56 8.70 -9.32
C LEU A 141 15.54 7.88 -10.17
N ASN A 142 16.81 8.28 -10.19
CA ASN A 142 17.87 7.46 -10.77
C ASN A 142 18.16 6.27 -9.86
N ILE A 143 18.03 5.06 -10.40
CA ILE A 143 18.20 3.79 -9.68
C ILE A 143 19.34 2.95 -10.25
N TRP A 144 20.06 3.47 -11.26
CA TRP A 144 21.13 2.77 -11.96
C TRP A 144 22.15 2.17 -10.98
N LEU A 145 22.79 3.01 -10.15
CA LEU A 145 23.74 2.56 -9.12
C LEU A 145 23.08 1.76 -7.98
N HIS A 146 21.75 1.83 -7.82
CA HIS A 146 21.05 1.07 -6.79
C HIS A 146 20.86 -0.39 -7.19
N TRP A 147 20.54 -0.64 -8.46
CA TRP A 147 20.25 -1.96 -8.99
C TRP A 147 21.45 -2.67 -9.63
N ASP A 148 22.60 -1.99 -9.75
CA ASP A 148 23.91 -2.64 -9.93
C ASP A 148 24.32 -3.53 -8.74
N ARG A 149 23.65 -3.37 -7.60
CA ARG A 149 23.85 -4.19 -6.40
C ARG A 149 22.60 -5.01 -6.12
N ASP A 150 22.81 -6.15 -5.50
CA ASP A 150 21.75 -7.09 -5.14
C ASP A 150 21.04 -6.71 -3.83
N ASP A 151 19.83 -7.26 -3.66
CA ASP A 151 19.05 -7.28 -2.43
C ASP A 151 18.65 -5.90 -1.88
N ARG A 152 18.19 -5.00 -2.77
CA ARG A 152 17.99 -3.58 -2.46
C ARG A 152 16.66 -3.04 -2.97
N TRP A 153 16.13 -2.10 -2.20
CA TRP A 153 14.96 -1.31 -2.58
C TRP A 153 15.37 -0.10 -3.43
N ALA A 154 14.60 0.12 -4.50
CA ALA A 154 14.50 1.43 -5.15
C ALA A 154 13.10 1.99 -4.82
N ILE A 155 13.05 3.12 -4.11
CA ILE A 155 11.79 3.70 -3.63
C ILE A 155 11.73 5.19 -3.93
N CYS A 156 10.58 5.64 -4.42
CA CYS A 156 10.25 7.05 -4.51
C CYS A 156 10.37 7.72 -3.12
N ARG A 157 10.58 9.04 -3.11
CA ARG A 157 10.57 9.86 -1.89
C ARG A 157 9.19 9.76 -1.25
N ASN A 158 9.13 9.95 0.07
CA ASN A 158 7.88 9.95 0.81
C ASN A 158 6.78 10.79 0.12
N GLY A 159 5.56 10.24 0.12
CA GLY A 159 4.40 10.85 -0.52
C GLY A 159 4.38 10.78 -2.05
N HIS A 160 5.40 10.22 -2.72
CA HIS A 160 5.42 10.02 -4.16
C HIS A 160 5.20 8.55 -4.54
N TYR A 161 4.60 8.36 -5.71
CA TYR A 161 4.22 7.07 -6.25
C TYR A 161 4.76 6.95 -7.66
N MET A 162 5.04 5.72 -8.08
CA MET A 162 5.52 5.44 -9.43
C MET A 162 4.42 5.79 -10.45
N ASN A 163 4.82 6.44 -11.53
CA ASN A 163 3.99 6.72 -12.70
C ASN A 163 4.63 6.15 -13.98
N GLY A 164 5.91 5.77 -13.96
CA GLY A 164 6.53 5.11 -15.09
C GLY A 164 7.93 4.59 -14.77
N ILE A 165 8.47 3.85 -15.73
CA ILE A 165 9.78 3.19 -15.67
C ILE A 165 10.55 3.55 -16.94
N TYR A 166 11.81 3.98 -16.79
CA TYR A 166 12.73 4.18 -17.90
C TYR A 166 13.61 2.96 -18.10
N ASN A 167 13.75 2.51 -19.34
CA ASN A 167 14.67 1.45 -19.70
C ASN A 167 15.70 1.91 -20.76
N THR A 168 16.96 1.49 -20.63
CA THR A 168 18.04 1.83 -21.57
C THR A 168 18.17 0.91 -22.78
N LYS A 169 17.18 0.03 -23.00
CA LYS A 169 17.17 -1.11 -23.94
C LYS A 169 18.12 -2.22 -23.48
N GLY A 170 17.59 -3.43 -23.34
CA GLY A 170 18.34 -4.61 -22.90
C GLY A 170 17.40 -5.66 -22.33
N SER A 171 17.96 -6.74 -21.77
CA SER A 171 17.16 -7.85 -21.27
C SER A 171 17.12 -7.97 -19.75
N HIS A 172 17.91 -7.20 -19.02
CA HIS A 172 18.14 -7.44 -17.59
C HIS A 172 17.68 -6.27 -16.74
N LEU A 173 17.47 -6.51 -15.44
CA LEU A 173 16.99 -5.52 -14.48
C LEU A 173 17.87 -4.27 -14.38
N HIS A 174 19.18 -4.39 -14.58
CA HIS A 174 20.06 -3.21 -14.59
C HIS A 174 19.78 -2.25 -15.76
N ASN A 175 19.05 -2.70 -16.80
CA ASN A 175 18.59 -1.83 -17.88
C ASN A 175 17.34 -1.02 -17.48
N ILE A 176 16.75 -1.26 -16.31
CA ILE A 176 15.77 -0.38 -15.69
C ILE A 176 16.53 0.63 -14.82
N GLU A 177 16.67 1.85 -15.32
CA GLU A 177 17.61 2.82 -14.74
C GLU A 177 16.93 3.93 -13.96
N GLU A 178 15.65 4.20 -14.24
CA GLU A 178 14.94 5.29 -13.58
C GLU A 178 13.46 4.98 -13.32
N PHE A 179 12.95 5.52 -12.22
CA PHE A 179 11.52 5.61 -11.97
C PHE A 179 11.04 7.04 -12.14
N HIS A 180 9.90 7.21 -12.81
CA HIS A 180 9.17 8.47 -12.76
C HIS A 180 8.27 8.46 -11.53
N CYS A 181 8.57 9.31 -10.56
CA CYS A 181 7.86 9.40 -9.29
C CYS A 181 7.02 10.69 -9.26
N CYS A 182 5.72 10.57 -9.00
CA CYS A 182 4.78 11.69 -8.98
C CYS A 182 3.91 11.67 -7.73
N LYS A 183 3.34 12.84 -7.41
CA LYS A 183 2.21 12.97 -6.48
C LYS A 183 1.28 14.12 -6.89
N PRO A 184 0.02 14.12 -6.46
CA PRO A 184 -0.81 15.32 -6.54
C PRO A 184 -0.16 16.44 -5.72
N LYS A 185 -0.14 17.69 -6.21
CA LYS A 185 0.47 18.81 -5.46
C LYS A 185 -0.20 19.05 -4.10
N SER A 186 -1.52 18.81 -4.03
CA SER A 186 -2.32 18.88 -2.81
C SER A 186 -2.10 17.73 -1.83
N HIS A 187 -1.40 16.66 -2.25
CA HIS A 187 -1.14 15.52 -1.38
C HIS A 187 -0.03 15.83 -0.37
N HIS A 188 -0.22 15.31 0.84
CA HIS A 188 0.76 15.37 1.93
C HIS A 188 2.14 14.89 1.48
N THR A 189 3.18 15.35 2.18
CA THR A 189 4.56 14.96 1.91
C THR A 189 4.91 13.55 2.40
N SER A 190 4.01 12.89 3.14
CA SER A 190 4.19 11.52 3.63
C SER A 190 3.19 10.57 2.99
N TRP A 191 3.59 9.31 2.83
CA TRP A 191 2.64 8.24 2.53
C TRP A 191 1.68 8.01 3.70
N GLY A 192 0.51 7.46 3.39
CA GLY A 192 -0.32 6.80 4.39
C GLY A 192 0.27 5.43 4.77
N HIS A 193 -0.59 4.49 5.16
CA HIS A 193 -0.16 3.12 5.44
C HIS A 193 0.57 2.51 4.24
N CYS A 194 1.67 1.82 4.51
CA CYS A 194 2.46 1.10 3.52
C CYS A 194 2.67 -0.35 3.93
N TYR A 195 2.79 -1.22 2.93
CA TYR A 195 3.20 -2.60 3.12
C TYR A 195 4.09 -3.04 1.94
N ASN A 196 4.82 -4.15 2.13
CA ASN A 196 5.63 -4.74 1.08
C ASN A 196 4.84 -5.93 0.50
N GLN A 197 4.41 -5.82 -0.75
CA GLN A 197 3.75 -6.90 -1.47
C GLN A 197 4.80 -7.83 -2.03
N SER A 198 4.84 -9.07 -1.58
CA SER A 198 5.65 -10.11 -2.23
C SER A 198 5.09 -10.39 -3.61
N VAL A 199 5.96 -10.39 -4.63
CA VAL A 199 5.60 -10.71 -6.03
C VAL A 199 6.43 -11.86 -6.61
N ARG A 200 7.28 -12.48 -5.80
CA ARG A 200 8.16 -13.62 -6.17
C ARG A 200 7.47 -14.71 -6.98
N ARG A 201 6.20 -14.98 -6.68
CA ARG A 201 5.42 -16.00 -7.39
C ARG A 201 4.62 -15.39 -8.54
N SER A 202 3.94 -14.28 -8.29
CA SER A 202 3.03 -13.68 -9.27
C SER A 202 3.76 -13.02 -10.44
N LEU A 203 5.03 -12.66 -10.28
CA LEU A 203 5.88 -12.08 -11.32
C LEU A 203 6.84 -13.11 -11.94
N ASP A 204 6.72 -14.39 -11.57
CA ASP A 204 7.43 -15.49 -12.22
C ASP A 204 6.57 -16.18 -13.28
N GLU A 205 5.26 -16.05 -13.11
CA GLU A 205 4.21 -16.57 -13.97
C GLU A 205 3.65 -15.45 -14.86
N LYS A 206 3.02 -15.84 -15.98
CA LYS A 206 2.28 -14.89 -16.81
C LYS A 206 1.07 -14.36 -16.04
N GLY A 207 0.88 -13.05 -16.07
CA GLY A 207 -0.25 -12.43 -15.42
C GLY A 207 0.13 -11.18 -14.64
N TRP A 208 -0.74 -10.83 -13.71
CA TRP A 208 -0.66 -9.58 -12.98
C TRP A 208 -0.04 -9.77 -11.59
N SER A 209 0.91 -8.90 -11.27
CA SER A 209 1.37 -8.64 -9.91
C SER A 209 0.89 -7.25 -9.49
N ARG A 210 0.20 -7.14 -8.35
CA ARG A 210 -0.49 -5.90 -7.95
C ARG A 210 -0.38 -5.59 -6.48
N CYS A 211 -0.41 -4.30 -6.17
CA CYS A 211 -0.83 -3.81 -4.87
C CYS A 211 -2.33 -4.09 -4.64
N THR A 212 -2.73 -4.13 -3.38
CA THR A 212 -4.14 -4.22 -2.97
C THR A 212 -4.85 -2.94 -3.38
N TYR A 213 -6.14 -3.05 -3.69
CA TYR A 213 -6.97 -1.90 -4.04
C TYR A 213 -6.83 -0.75 -3.01
N GLY A 214 -6.67 0.48 -3.51
CA GLY A 214 -6.42 1.67 -2.70
C GLY A 214 -4.95 1.92 -2.33
N TYR A 215 -4.04 1.08 -2.78
CA TYR A 215 -2.59 1.27 -2.65
C TYR A 215 -1.95 1.44 -4.02
N TYR A 216 -0.89 2.25 -4.04
CA TYR A 216 -0.12 2.58 -5.24
C TYR A 216 1.32 2.13 -5.04
N MET A 217 1.97 1.75 -6.14
CA MET A 217 3.39 1.38 -6.13
C MET A 217 4.22 2.62 -5.83
N ALA A 218 5.09 2.52 -4.84
CA ALA A 218 6.05 3.54 -4.45
C ALA A 218 7.50 3.09 -4.71
N GLY A 219 7.72 1.83 -5.08
CA GLY A 219 9.04 1.29 -5.32
C GLY A 219 9.03 -0.21 -5.58
N MET A 220 10.19 -0.74 -5.93
CA MET A 220 10.41 -2.16 -6.23
C MET A 220 11.68 -2.64 -5.53
N TYR A 221 11.69 -3.90 -5.14
CA TYR A 221 12.83 -4.58 -4.53
C TYR A 221 13.46 -5.54 -5.53
N LYS A 222 14.76 -5.37 -5.78
CA LYS A 222 15.57 -6.29 -6.58
C LYS A 222 16.28 -7.26 -5.64
N GLY A 223 16.17 -8.56 -5.91
CA GLY A 223 16.88 -9.64 -5.22
C GLY A 223 18.32 -9.82 -5.74
N HIS A 224 18.78 -11.07 -5.71
CA HIS A 224 20.18 -11.45 -5.92
C HIS A 224 20.58 -11.77 -7.37
N CYS A 225 19.76 -11.38 -8.34
CA CYS A 225 20.06 -11.60 -9.76
C CYS A 225 19.54 -10.46 -10.63
N ASN A 226 19.74 -10.58 -11.95
CA ASN A 226 19.47 -9.54 -12.94
C ASN A 226 18.36 -9.90 -13.95
N ASP A 227 17.65 -11.00 -13.77
CA ASP A 227 16.50 -11.36 -14.61
C ASP A 227 15.21 -10.80 -14.02
N LEU A 228 14.13 -10.74 -14.81
CA LEU A 228 12.87 -10.12 -14.40
C LEU A 228 12.29 -10.71 -13.09
N TYR A 229 12.36 -12.03 -12.90
CA TYR A 229 11.91 -12.71 -11.69
C TYR A 229 12.61 -12.23 -10.41
N CYS A 230 13.77 -11.58 -10.53
CA CYS A 230 14.47 -11.01 -9.39
C CYS A 230 13.85 -9.70 -8.88
N ILE A 231 12.72 -9.24 -9.43
CA ILE A 231 11.86 -8.31 -8.72
C ILE A 231 10.99 -9.10 -7.75
N GLU A 232 11.34 -9.08 -6.46
CA GLU A 232 10.75 -9.98 -5.48
C GLU A 232 9.63 -9.31 -4.66
N SER A 233 9.58 -7.97 -4.64
CA SER A 233 8.55 -7.22 -3.91
C SER A 233 8.25 -5.83 -4.48
N PHE A 234 7.00 -5.40 -4.31
CA PHE A 234 6.58 -4.02 -4.52
C PHE A 234 6.40 -3.31 -3.17
N LYS A 235 6.78 -2.02 -3.11
CA LYS A 235 6.40 -1.14 -2.01
C LYS A 235 5.04 -0.55 -2.34
N CYS A 236 4.02 -0.89 -1.57
CA CYS A 236 2.65 -0.44 -1.80
C CYS A 236 2.23 0.52 -0.69
N CYS A 237 1.82 1.74 -1.05
CA CYS A 237 1.49 2.80 -0.09
C CYS A 237 0.15 3.46 -0.42
N ARG A 238 -0.59 3.88 0.61
CA ARG A 238 -1.84 4.65 0.44
C ARG A 238 -1.55 6.12 0.19
N MET A 239 -2.31 6.66 -0.75
CA MET A 239 -2.47 8.10 -1.01
C MET A 239 -3.60 8.70 -0.17
#